data_AF-A0A2C9KLQ8-F1
#
_entry.id   AF-A0A2C9KLQ8-F1
#
_cell.length_a   1.000
_cell.length_b   1.000
_cell.length_c   1.000
_cell.angle_alpha   90.00
_cell.angle_beta   90.00
_cell.angle_gamma   90.00
#
_symmetry.space_group_name_H-M   'P 1'
#
loop_
_entity.id
_entity.type
_entity.pdbx_description
1 polymer ?
#
loop_
_entity_poly.entity_id
_entity_poly.type
_entity_poly.pdbx_seq_one_letter_code
_entity_poly.pdbx_strand_id
1 'polypeptide(L)'
;MKSTQSIGSHLVAEHNLQTVMGKRKWSFCSMAGICFVAFIFVNLGIWWLGPSWRAASYTRDLPPELLSHESVMLTSDSTPANPRDSNCTFHNFTCLEVYHCGYDDKSVISVYIYPIQQYYDEHGVDITPPMTREFQEILRTISQSPFYSKDPERACLFIPSVDLLHQNWIRPAQVSKILASLKWWNSGKNHLLFNMLPGTAPDFVNYLGVNTDKAMVAGGGFSSITYRRTFDVSIPVYNPLLEGVELPAKSHL
;
A
#
# COMPACT_ATOMS: atom_id res chain seq x y z
N MET A 1 34.12 -104.60 -15.81
CA MET A 1 33.67 -105.75 -16.63
C MET A 1 32.33 -105.35 -17.25
N LYS A 2 32.27 -105.26 -18.59
CA LYS A 2 31.10 -105.20 -19.51
C LYS A 2 29.97 -104.17 -19.17
N SER A 3 29.85 -103.11 -19.96
CA SER A 3 29.05 -103.00 -21.21
C SER A 3 27.54 -102.94 -20.94
N THR A 4 26.89 -101.81 -21.25
CA THR A 4 25.96 -101.71 -22.41
C THR A 4 25.44 -100.27 -22.64
N GLN A 5 25.38 -99.91 -23.93
CA GLN A 5 24.60 -98.88 -24.63
C GLN A 5 23.14 -98.72 -24.12
N SER A 6 22.38 -97.63 -24.33
CA SER A 6 22.14 -96.87 -25.58
C SER A 6 21.14 -95.71 -25.41
N ILE A 7 21.18 -94.74 -26.37
CA ILE A 7 20.11 -93.84 -26.89
C ILE A 7 19.55 -92.78 -25.92
N GLY A 8 19.35 -91.50 -26.24
CA GLY A 8 19.44 -90.62 -27.42
C GLY A 8 19.30 -89.18 -26.86
N SER A 9 19.30 -88.05 -27.57
CA SER A 9 19.24 -87.66 -28.98
C SER A 9 19.44 -86.14 -29.00
N HIS A 10 20.19 -85.63 -30.00
CA HIS A 10 20.09 -84.27 -30.60
C HIS A 10 20.29 -83.02 -29.72
N LEU A 11 20.95 -81.94 -30.14
CA LEU A 11 21.88 -81.57 -31.22
C LEU A 11 22.11 -80.04 -31.06
N VAL A 12 23.26 -79.54 -31.57
CA VAL A 12 23.48 -78.18 -32.13
C VAL A 12 24.02 -77.05 -31.19
N ALA A 13 25.36 -76.93 -31.20
CA ALA A 13 26.24 -75.80 -31.61
C ALA A 13 25.58 -74.46 -32.06
N GLU A 14 26.17 -73.27 -32.12
CA GLU A 14 27.43 -72.64 -31.70
C GLU A 14 27.29 -71.13 -32.07
N HIS A 15 28.07 -70.30 -31.38
CA HIS A 15 28.72 -69.06 -31.83
C HIS A 15 28.01 -67.69 -31.94
N ASN A 16 28.73 -66.74 -31.32
CA ASN A 16 28.54 -65.30 -31.22
C ASN A 16 28.80 -64.54 -32.55
N LEU A 17 28.11 -63.41 -32.76
CA LEU A 17 28.62 -62.31 -33.57
C LEU A 17 28.22 -60.93 -33.02
N GLN A 18 29.16 -60.00 -33.10
CA GLN A 18 29.28 -58.71 -32.42
C GLN A 18 28.18 -57.69 -32.75
N THR A 19 27.77 -56.88 -31.76
CA THR A 19 26.89 -55.71 -31.98
C THR A 19 27.71 -54.41 -32.00
N VAL A 20 27.63 -53.70 -33.11
CA VAL A 20 28.29 -52.42 -33.42
C VAL A 20 27.58 -51.26 -32.70
N MET A 21 28.33 -50.43 -31.96
CA MET A 21 27.83 -49.17 -31.39
C MET A 21 27.62 -48.11 -32.47
N GLY A 22 26.37 -47.76 -32.76
CA GLY A 22 26.00 -46.66 -33.64
C GLY A 22 26.03 -45.30 -32.94
N LYS A 23 26.99 -44.43 -33.31
CA LYS A 23 26.99 -43.01 -32.92
C LYS A 23 25.85 -42.27 -33.64
N ARG A 24 24.82 -41.87 -32.88
CA ARG A 24 23.64 -41.14 -33.39
C ARG A 24 24.02 -39.66 -33.61
N LYS A 25 24.36 -39.29 -34.85
CA LYS A 25 24.58 -37.88 -35.25
C LYS A 25 23.25 -37.14 -35.22
N TRP A 26 23.09 -36.20 -34.29
CA TRP A 26 21.98 -35.24 -34.33
C TRP A 26 22.21 -34.25 -35.49
N SER A 27 21.26 -34.19 -36.41
CA SER A 27 21.25 -33.19 -37.48
C SER A 27 21.09 -31.80 -36.85
N PHE A 28 21.87 -30.83 -37.32
CA PHE A 28 21.90 -29.44 -36.82
C PHE A 28 20.50 -28.79 -36.77
N CYS A 29 19.61 -29.23 -37.66
CA CYS A 29 18.21 -28.79 -37.72
C CYS A 29 17.37 -29.25 -36.50
N SER A 30 17.65 -30.45 -35.97
CA SER A 30 16.93 -30.99 -34.80
C SER A 30 17.31 -30.27 -33.51
N MET A 31 18.55 -29.79 -33.40
CA MET A 31 19.03 -29.08 -32.22
C MET A 31 18.49 -27.65 -32.18
N ALA A 32 18.40 -26.99 -33.35
CA ALA A 32 17.81 -25.67 -33.50
C ALA A 32 16.31 -25.66 -33.14
N GLY A 33 15.55 -26.69 -33.54
CA GLY A 33 14.13 -26.81 -33.20
C GLY A 33 13.88 -26.94 -31.69
N ILE A 34 14.72 -27.70 -30.97
CA ILE A 34 14.59 -27.88 -29.52
C ILE A 34 14.93 -26.59 -28.77
N CYS A 35 15.95 -25.86 -29.22
CA CYS A 35 16.28 -24.55 -28.64
C CYS A 35 15.15 -23.52 -28.85
N PHE A 36 14.48 -23.53 -30.01
CA PHE A 36 13.37 -22.63 -30.29
C PHE A 36 12.16 -22.92 -29.40
N VAL A 37 11.83 -24.20 -29.20
CA VAL A 37 10.76 -24.63 -28.30
C VAL A 37 11.09 -24.26 -26.85
N ALA A 38 12.32 -24.50 -26.38
CA ALA A 38 12.76 -24.10 -25.05
C ALA A 38 12.71 -22.57 -24.86
N PHE A 39 13.09 -21.80 -25.87
CA PHE A 39 13.00 -20.33 -25.84
C PHE A 39 11.56 -19.85 -25.74
N ILE A 40 10.62 -20.48 -26.46
CA ILE A 40 9.19 -20.19 -26.33
C ILE A 40 8.69 -20.52 -24.93
N PHE A 41 9.05 -21.68 -24.36
CA PHE A 41 8.64 -22.04 -22.99
C PHE A 41 9.24 -21.12 -21.93
N VAL A 42 10.48 -20.65 -22.10
CA VAL A 42 11.09 -19.67 -21.19
C VAL A 42 10.43 -18.31 -21.32
N ASN A 43 10.13 -17.83 -22.52
CA ASN A 43 9.44 -16.55 -22.70
C ASN A 43 7.98 -16.61 -22.24
N LEU A 44 7.27 -17.70 -22.51
CA LEU A 44 5.93 -17.95 -21.96
C LEU A 44 5.98 -18.08 -20.44
N GLY A 45 6.99 -18.75 -19.89
CA GLY A 45 7.22 -18.84 -18.45
C GLY A 45 7.51 -17.48 -17.82
N ILE A 46 8.30 -16.62 -18.47
CA ILE A 46 8.56 -15.23 -18.03
C ILE A 46 7.32 -14.35 -18.21
N TRP A 47 6.45 -14.62 -19.18
CA TRP A 47 5.15 -13.93 -19.30
C TRP A 47 4.15 -14.38 -18.23
N TRP A 48 4.19 -15.65 -17.83
CA TRP A 48 3.29 -16.23 -16.84
C TRP A 48 3.77 -16.02 -15.38
N LEU A 49 5.09 -15.95 -15.18
CA LEU A 49 5.77 -15.63 -13.91
C LEU A 49 6.30 -14.19 -13.86
N GLY A 50 5.94 -13.37 -14.86
CA GLY A 50 6.30 -11.96 -14.95
C GLY A 50 5.71 -11.13 -13.81
N PRO A 51 6.07 -9.84 -13.70
CA PRO A 51 6.00 -9.03 -12.47
C PRO A 51 4.60 -8.71 -11.92
N SER A 52 3.54 -9.36 -12.41
CA SER A 52 2.18 -9.25 -11.86
C SER A 52 2.09 -9.67 -10.38
N TRP A 53 3.00 -10.52 -9.89
CA TRP A 53 3.02 -10.98 -8.50
C TRP A 53 3.49 -9.94 -7.47
N ARG A 54 4.25 -8.91 -7.87
CA ARG A 54 4.73 -7.89 -6.91
C ARG A 54 3.65 -6.88 -6.55
N ALA A 55 2.81 -6.48 -7.51
CA ALA A 55 1.72 -5.54 -7.28
C ALA A 55 0.57 -6.15 -6.46
N ALA A 56 0.32 -7.46 -6.59
CA ALA A 56 -0.77 -8.16 -5.91
C ALA A 56 -0.53 -8.44 -4.41
N SER A 57 0.68 -8.22 -3.88
CA SER A 57 0.99 -8.52 -2.48
C SER A 57 0.55 -7.44 -1.50
N TYR A 58 0.34 -6.21 -1.97
CA TYR A 58 0.30 -5.05 -1.09
C TYR A 58 -1.06 -4.83 -0.42
N THR A 59 -2.17 -5.12 -1.11
CA THR A 59 -3.54 -5.03 -0.57
C THR A 59 -3.96 -6.20 0.32
N ARG A 60 -3.14 -7.25 0.43
CA ARG A 60 -3.49 -8.45 1.23
C ARG A 60 -3.25 -8.30 2.73
N ASP A 61 -2.59 -7.23 3.17
CA ASP A 61 -2.11 -7.12 4.55
C ASP A 61 -2.83 -6.06 5.40
N LEU A 62 -3.83 -5.36 4.86
CA LEU A 62 -4.70 -4.51 5.68
C LEU A 62 -5.70 -5.38 6.47
N PRO A 63 -6.04 -5.01 7.73
CA PRO A 63 -7.09 -5.68 8.47
C PRO A 63 -8.40 -5.72 7.68
N PRO A 64 -9.13 -6.86 7.66
CA PRO A 64 -10.40 -6.98 6.95
C PRO A 64 -11.44 -5.92 7.34
N GLU A 65 -11.39 -5.41 8.57
CA GLU A 65 -12.30 -4.39 9.06
C GLU A 65 -12.12 -3.03 8.37
N LEU A 66 -10.97 -2.76 7.76
CA LEU A 66 -10.72 -1.55 6.97
C LEU A 66 -11.23 -1.68 5.53
N LEU A 67 -11.51 -2.90 5.05
CA LEU A 67 -12.02 -3.14 3.71
C LEU A 67 -13.55 -3.08 3.73
N SER A 68 -14.11 -1.88 3.65
CA SER A 68 -15.56 -1.73 3.51
C SER A 68 -16.00 -1.95 2.07
N HIS A 69 -17.18 -2.55 1.92
CA HIS A 69 -17.90 -2.65 0.65
C HIS A 69 -18.97 -1.57 0.51
N GLU A 70 -19.02 -0.64 1.47
CA GLU A 70 -19.94 0.49 1.47
C GLU A 70 -19.47 1.57 0.48
N SER A 71 -20.44 2.12 -0.23
CA SER A 71 -20.23 3.26 -1.13
C SER A 71 -21.06 4.43 -0.64
N VAL A 72 -20.50 5.63 -0.72
CA VAL A 72 -21.11 6.88 -0.27
C VAL A 72 -21.41 7.75 -1.48
N MET A 73 -22.67 8.14 -1.64
CA MET A 73 -23.10 9.08 -2.67
C MET A 73 -22.99 10.51 -2.14
N LEU A 74 -22.22 11.36 -2.83
CA LEU A 74 -22.09 12.78 -2.51
C LEU A 74 -22.76 13.63 -3.59
N THR A 75 -23.79 14.36 -3.17
CA THR A 75 -24.52 15.27 -4.05
C THR A 75 -23.80 16.61 -4.22
N SER A 76 -24.22 17.39 -5.22
CA SER A 76 -23.84 18.79 -5.38
C SER A 76 -24.12 19.62 -4.11
N ASP A 77 -25.24 19.36 -3.44
CA ASP A 77 -25.66 20.00 -2.17
C ASP A 77 -24.91 19.53 -0.91
N SER A 78 -24.08 18.49 -1.02
CA SER A 78 -23.31 17.99 0.13
C SER A 78 -22.37 19.08 0.66
N THR A 79 -22.48 19.38 1.94
CA THR A 79 -21.73 20.47 2.59
C THR A 79 -20.23 20.14 2.64
N PRO A 80 -19.35 20.96 2.04
CA PRO A 80 -17.92 20.79 2.20
C PRO A 80 -17.47 21.14 3.63
N ALA A 81 -16.33 20.61 4.05
CA ALA A 81 -15.63 21.07 5.24
C ALA A 81 -15.33 22.58 5.17
N ASN A 82 -15.26 23.26 6.31
CA ASN A 82 -14.85 24.66 6.35
C ASN A 82 -13.34 24.79 6.02
N PRO A 83 -12.89 25.98 5.61
CA PRO A 83 -11.48 26.27 5.43
C PRO A 83 -10.67 25.94 6.69
N ARG A 84 -9.39 25.60 6.48
CA ARG A 84 -8.45 25.27 7.55
C ARG A 84 -8.37 26.41 8.57
N ASP A 85 -8.64 26.11 9.84
CA ASP A 85 -8.49 27.07 10.93
C ASP A 85 -7.02 27.24 11.33
N SER A 86 -6.45 28.42 11.05
CA SER A 86 -5.06 28.76 11.36
C SER A 86 -4.82 29.05 12.85
N ASN A 87 -5.88 29.31 13.62
CA ASN A 87 -5.78 29.68 15.03
C ASN A 87 -5.83 28.45 15.97
N CYS A 88 -5.96 27.25 15.39
CA CYS A 88 -5.96 26.04 16.19
C CYS A 88 -4.60 25.75 16.84
N THR A 89 -4.67 25.46 18.14
CA THR A 89 -3.53 25.06 18.98
C THR A 89 -3.99 23.94 19.90
N PHE A 90 -3.05 23.18 20.47
CA PHE A 90 -3.37 22.13 21.44
C PHE A 90 -4.12 22.67 22.66
N HIS A 91 -3.76 23.88 23.11
CA HIS A 91 -4.38 24.52 24.28
C HIS A 91 -5.80 25.03 24.01
N ASN A 92 -6.22 25.11 22.75
CA ASN A 92 -7.56 25.52 22.39
C ASN A 92 -8.50 24.31 22.35
N PHE A 93 -9.32 24.17 23.39
CA PHE A 93 -10.32 23.11 23.50
C PHE A 93 -11.37 23.12 22.38
N THR A 94 -11.50 24.21 21.61
CA THR A 94 -12.38 24.23 20.43
C THR A 94 -11.82 23.47 19.24
N CYS A 95 -10.52 23.15 19.25
CA CYS A 95 -9.80 22.47 18.16
C CYS A 95 -9.42 21.02 18.47
N LEU A 96 -9.05 20.73 19.73
CA LEU A 96 -8.71 19.38 20.18
C LEU A 96 -9.56 19.00 21.40
N GLU A 97 -10.21 17.84 21.32
CA GLU A 97 -11.03 17.29 22.39
C GLU A 97 -10.20 16.30 23.22
N VAL A 98 -9.45 16.84 24.18
CA VAL A 98 -8.52 16.06 25.04
C VAL A 98 -9.25 15.05 25.93
N TYR A 99 -10.50 15.33 26.31
CA TYR A 99 -11.28 14.42 27.16
C TYR A 99 -11.59 13.08 26.49
N HIS A 100 -11.66 13.06 25.15
CA HIS A 100 -11.83 11.81 24.39
C HIS A 100 -10.58 10.92 24.41
N CYS A 101 -9.44 11.49 24.79
CA CYS A 101 -8.15 10.80 24.85
C CYS A 101 -7.84 10.14 26.20
N GLY A 102 -8.73 10.27 27.19
CA GLY A 102 -8.56 9.72 28.54
C GLY A 102 -9.33 8.42 28.80
N TYR A 103 -9.78 7.70 27.76
CA TYR A 103 -10.66 6.55 27.93
C TYR A 103 -9.97 5.32 28.55
N ASP A 104 -8.67 5.10 28.32
CA ASP A 104 -7.93 3.94 28.85
C ASP A 104 -6.90 4.38 29.91
N ASP A 105 -6.92 3.73 31.07
CA ASP A 105 -5.97 3.94 32.19
C ASP A 105 -4.51 3.66 31.79
N LYS A 106 -4.28 3.02 30.63
CA LYS A 106 -2.95 2.70 30.11
C LYS A 106 -2.12 3.91 29.68
N SER A 107 -2.65 5.14 29.69
CA SER A 107 -1.96 6.36 29.23
C SER A 107 -1.48 6.35 27.77
N VAL A 108 -1.96 5.40 26.97
CA VAL A 108 -1.62 5.23 25.55
C VAL A 108 -2.70 5.88 24.69
N ILE A 109 -2.30 6.65 23.67
CA ILE A 109 -3.22 7.24 22.70
C ILE A 109 -3.83 6.14 21.83
N SER A 110 -5.16 6.11 21.74
CA SER A 110 -5.89 5.23 20.83
C SER A 110 -6.18 5.92 19.50
N VAL A 111 -6.03 5.18 18.39
CA VAL A 111 -6.16 5.68 17.02
C VAL A 111 -7.14 4.82 16.25
N TYR A 112 -8.21 5.42 15.76
CA TYR A 112 -9.17 4.79 14.86
C TYR A 112 -8.85 5.15 13.42
N ILE A 113 -8.90 4.15 12.54
CA ILE A 113 -8.76 4.33 11.10
C ILE A 113 -10.14 4.16 10.47
N TYR A 114 -10.58 5.13 9.68
CA TYR A 114 -11.83 4.99 8.93
C TYR A 114 -11.72 3.85 7.93
N PRO A 115 -12.78 3.06 7.72
CA PRO A 115 -12.75 2.06 6.67
C PRO A 115 -12.61 2.72 5.29
N ILE A 116 -11.92 2.02 4.40
CA ILE A 116 -11.76 2.38 2.99
C ILE A 116 -13.13 2.25 2.33
N GLN A 117 -13.60 3.34 1.74
CA GLN A 117 -14.91 3.46 1.11
C GLN A 117 -14.77 4.04 -0.29
N GLN A 118 -15.72 3.71 -1.14
CA GLN A 118 -15.83 4.31 -2.47
C GLN A 118 -16.81 5.47 -2.42
N TYR A 119 -16.46 6.57 -3.07
CA TYR A 119 -17.27 7.78 -3.14
C TYR A 119 -17.69 8.03 -4.57
N TYR A 120 -18.98 8.27 -4.78
CA TYR A 120 -19.56 8.55 -6.07
C TYR A 120 -20.29 9.90 -6.04
N ASP A 121 -20.30 10.62 -7.16
CA ASP A 121 -21.13 11.80 -7.30
C ASP A 121 -22.58 11.46 -7.65
N GLU A 122 -23.44 12.48 -7.72
CA GLU A 122 -24.86 12.33 -8.09
C GLU A 122 -25.11 11.70 -9.48
N HIS A 123 -24.11 11.68 -10.35
CA HIS A 123 -24.16 11.08 -11.68
C HIS A 123 -23.56 9.65 -11.72
N GLY A 124 -23.13 9.13 -10.57
CA GLY A 124 -22.48 7.82 -10.44
C GLY A 124 -21.02 7.80 -10.90
N VAL A 125 -20.38 8.97 -11.04
CA VAL A 125 -18.95 9.07 -11.36
C VAL A 125 -18.14 8.84 -10.09
N ASP A 126 -17.13 7.98 -10.19
CA ASP A 126 -16.19 7.73 -9.09
C ASP A 126 -15.36 8.99 -8.78
N ILE A 127 -15.47 9.45 -7.54
CA ILE A 127 -14.75 10.60 -7.00
C ILE A 127 -13.78 10.21 -5.88
N THR A 128 -13.58 8.92 -5.66
CA THR A 128 -12.63 8.37 -4.68
C THR A 128 -11.21 8.79 -5.04
N PRO A 129 -10.48 9.46 -4.13
CA PRO A 129 -9.06 9.74 -4.34
C PRO A 129 -8.28 8.43 -4.48
N PRO A 130 -7.35 8.33 -5.46
CA PRO A 130 -6.57 7.12 -5.64
C PRO A 130 -5.66 6.90 -4.43
N MET A 131 -5.64 5.68 -3.90
CA MET A 131 -4.77 5.30 -2.80
C MET A 131 -3.38 4.91 -3.31
N THR A 132 -2.35 5.60 -2.85
CA THR A 132 -0.96 5.26 -3.17
C THR A 132 -0.45 4.11 -2.30
N ARG A 133 0.67 3.52 -2.75
CA ARG A 133 1.35 2.50 -1.96
C ARG A 133 1.79 3.08 -0.63
N GLU A 134 2.40 4.25 -0.65
CA GLU A 134 2.98 4.93 0.50
C GLU A 134 1.94 5.17 1.60
N PHE A 135 0.76 5.67 1.24
CA PHE A 135 -0.30 5.92 2.21
C PHE A 135 -0.86 4.63 2.82
N GLN A 136 -1.01 3.59 2.01
CA GLN A 136 -1.43 2.30 2.52
C GLN A 136 -0.39 1.66 3.48
N GLU A 137 0.91 1.98 3.35
CA GLU A 137 1.93 1.53 4.32
C GLU A 137 1.71 2.21 5.67
N ILE A 138 1.35 3.50 5.64
CA ILE A 138 1.03 4.28 6.83
C ILE A 138 -0.17 3.65 7.53
N LEU A 139 -1.27 3.39 6.82
CA LEU A 139 -2.47 2.77 7.39
C LEU A 139 -2.15 1.38 7.97
N ARG A 140 -1.39 0.56 7.23
CA ARG A 140 -0.95 -0.76 7.70
C ARG A 140 -0.14 -0.66 8.98
N THR A 141 0.89 0.19 9.00
CA THR A 141 1.79 0.38 10.14
C THR A 141 1.00 0.79 11.38
N ILE A 142 0.05 1.72 11.24
CA ILE A 142 -0.79 2.17 12.34
C ILE A 142 -1.69 1.03 12.82
N SER A 143 -2.32 0.29 11.91
CA SER A 143 -3.22 -0.82 12.24
C SER A 143 -2.54 -1.98 12.97
N GLN A 144 -1.23 -2.17 12.76
CA GLN A 144 -0.42 -3.20 13.43
C GLN A 144 0.21 -2.70 14.75
N SER A 145 0.10 -1.41 15.03
CA SER A 145 0.66 -0.78 16.23
C SER A 145 -0.22 -1.01 17.46
N PRO A 146 0.32 -0.89 18.68
CA PRO A 146 -0.48 -0.96 19.92
C PRO A 146 -1.44 0.23 20.10
N PHE A 147 -1.32 1.27 19.27
CA PHE A 147 -2.19 2.45 19.31
C PHE A 147 -3.53 2.21 18.59
N TYR A 148 -3.62 1.20 17.72
CA TYR A 148 -4.83 0.97 16.92
C TYR A 148 -6.03 0.55 17.78
N SER A 149 -7.16 1.23 17.58
CA SER A 149 -8.46 0.90 18.16
C SER A 149 -9.46 0.58 17.05
N LYS A 150 -10.19 -0.53 17.21
CA LYS A 150 -11.34 -0.88 16.35
C LYS A 150 -12.60 -0.09 16.69
N ASP A 151 -12.63 0.50 17.88
CA ASP A 151 -13.80 1.19 18.42
C ASP A 151 -13.59 2.71 18.34
N PRO A 152 -14.38 3.43 17.53
CA PRO A 152 -14.27 4.87 17.37
C PRO A 152 -14.64 5.64 18.64
N GLU A 153 -15.54 5.11 19.48
CA GLU A 153 -15.96 5.77 20.73
C GLU A 153 -14.88 5.75 21.81
N ARG A 154 -13.85 4.90 21.62
CA ARG A 154 -12.69 4.80 22.52
C ARG A 154 -11.42 5.40 21.92
N ALA A 155 -11.50 5.96 20.72
CA ALA A 155 -10.36 6.43 19.97
C ALA A 155 -10.07 7.91 20.24
N CYS A 156 -8.88 8.23 20.73
CA CYS A 156 -8.43 9.62 20.87
C CYS A 156 -8.34 10.31 19.51
N LEU A 157 -7.67 9.69 18.54
CA LEU A 157 -7.40 10.25 17.22
C LEU A 157 -8.08 9.46 16.11
N PHE A 158 -8.40 10.17 15.03
CA PHE A 158 -9.09 9.61 13.86
C PHE A 158 -8.26 9.84 12.60
N ILE A 159 -8.08 8.79 11.80
CA ILE A 159 -7.33 8.84 10.55
C ILE A 159 -8.24 8.45 9.39
N PRO A 160 -8.66 9.42 8.56
CA PRO A 160 -9.38 9.14 7.33
C PRO A 160 -8.56 8.27 6.37
N SER A 161 -9.19 7.26 5.77
CA SER A 161 -8.59 6.47 4.68
C SER A 161 -8.65 7.20 3.34
N VAL A 162 -8.25 8.47 3.35
CA VAL A 162 -8.20 9.36 2.18
C VAL A 162 -6.76 9.80 1.99
N ASP A 163 -6.16 9.40 0.87
CA ASP A 163 -4.77 9.71 0.57
C ASP A 163 -4.61 11.18 0.16
N LEU A 164 -3.90 11.94 0.99
CA LEU A 164 -3.56 13.35 0.79
C LEU A 164 -2.04 13.58 0.77
N LEU A 165 -1.23 12.53 0.62
CA LEU A 165 0.22 12.65 0.63
C LEU A 165 0.74 13.59 -0.47
N HIS A 166 0.04 13.60 -1.61
CA HIS A 166 0.38 14.34 -2.81
C HIS A 166 -0.87 14.86 -3.53
N GLN A 167 -0.87 16.15 -3.92
CA GLN A 167 -2.08 16.80 -4.42
C GLN A 167 -2.30 16.70 -5.94
N ASN A 168 -1.40 16.11 -6.73
CA ASN A 168 -1.54 16.08 -8.20
C ASN A 168 -2.78 15.31 -8.69
N TRP A 169 -3.28 14.35 -7.90
CA TRP A 169 -4.39 13.47 -8.31
C TRP A 169 -5.65 13.64 -7.46
N ILE A 170 -5.70 14.70 -6.63
CA ILE A 170 -6.85 14.97 -5.79
C ILE A 170 -7.61 16.19 -6.31
N ARG A 171 -8.93 16.19 -6.12
CA ARG A 171 -9.80 17.34 -6.42
C ARG A 171 -10.21 17.96 -5.08
N PRO A 172 -9.61 19.10 -4.65
CA PRO A 172 -9.76 19.61 -3.29
C PRO A 172 -11.22 19.83 -2.84
N ALA A 173 -12.07 20.31 -3.75
CA ALA A 173 -13.49 20.51 -3.47
C ALA A 173 -14.24 19.20 -3.17
N GLN A 174 -13.91 18.11 -3.88
CA GLN A 174 -14.53 16.81 -3.65
C GLN A 174 -14.00 16.16 -2.38
N VAL A 175 -12.68 16.22 -2.16
CA VAL A 175 -12.06 15.71 -0.93
C VAL A 175 -12.65 16.41 0.30
N SER A 176 -12.87 17.72 0.22
CA SER A 176 -13.50 18.48 1.30
C SER A 176 -14.90 17.97 1.65
N LYS A 177 -15.71 17.60 0.64
CA LYS A 177 -17.02 16.96 0.85
C LYS A 177 -16.88 15.56 1.43
N ILE A 178 -15.92 14.78 0.94
CA ILE A 178 -15.62 13.44 1.46
C ILE A 178 -15.29 13.52 2.95
N LEU A 179 -14.36 14.40 3.36
CA LEU A 179 -13.99 14.57 4.76
C LEU A 179 -15.20 14.97 5.61
N ALA A 180 -16.02 15.93 5.15
CA ALA A 180 -17.22 16.35 5.86
C ALA A 180 -18.32 15.28 5.95
N SER A 181 -18.33 14.31 5.02
CA SER A 181 -19.28 13.19 5.04
C SER A 181 -18.92 12.08 6.03
N LEU A 182 -17.70 12.09 6.56
CA LEU A 182 -17.26 11.07 7.52
C LEU A 182 -18.07 11.18 8.81
N LYS A 183 -18.63 10.04 9.24
CA LYS A 183 -19.55 9.94 10.39
C LYS A 183 -19.03 10.61 11.68
N TRP A 184 -17.74 10.48 11.97
CA TRP A 184 -17.13 11.03 13.18
C TRP A 184 -16.31 12.31 12.92
N TRP A 185 -16.43 12.96 11.75
CA TRP A 185 -15.58 14.09 11.37
C TRP A 185 -15.53 15.22 12.41
N ASN A 186 -16.67 15.53 13.05
CA ASN A 186 -16.78 16.51 14.15
C ASN A 186 -16.04 17.84 13.87
N SER A 187 -16.26 18.40 12.67
CA SER A 187 -15.54 19.60 12.19
C SER A 187 -14.01 19.47 12.28
N GLY A 188 -13.48 18.30 11.95
CA GLY A 188 -12.06 17.99 11.94
C GLY A 188 -11.41 17.82 13.31
N LYS A 189 -12.15 17.92 14.44
CA LYS A 189 -11.54 17.74 15.77
C LYS A 189 -10.95 16.35 15.92
N ASN A 190 -9.75 16.26 16.49
CA ASN A 190 -9.01 15.01 16.71
C ASN A 190 -8.67 14.21 15.43
N HIS A 191 -8.88 14.78 14.24
CA HIS A 191 -8.51 14.13 12.98
C HIS A 191 -7.06 14.46 12.62
N LEU A 192 -6.32 13.46 12.18
CA LEU A 192 -4.95 13.60 11.67
C LEU A 192 -4.90 13.25 10.19
N LEU A 193 -4.48 14.21 9.38
CA LEU A 193 -4.29 14.07 7.94
C LEU A 193 -2.80 14.02 7.60
N PHE A 194 -2.43 13.30 6.55
CA PHE A 194 -1.04 13.20 6.10
C PHE A 194 -0.86 13.93 4.77
N ASN A 195 0.12 14.83 4.70
CA ASN A 195 0.45 15.55 3.46
C ASN A 195 1.96 15.82 3.37
N MET A 196 2.66 15.13 2.49
CA MET A 196 4.10 15.31 2.30
C MET A 196 4.42 16.43 1.31
N LEU A 197 3.66 16.50 0.21
CA LEU A 197 3.90 17.43 -0.90
C LEU A 197 2.65 18.29 -1.15
N PRO A 198 2.54 19.45 -0.47
CA PRO A 198 1.46 20.39 -0.68
C PRO A 198 1.59 21.18 -2.00
N GLY A 199 0.48 21.35 -2.71
CA GLY A 199 0.42 21.95 -4.04
C GLY A 199 0.72 20.96 -5.16
N THR A 200 0.78 21.48 -6.39
CA THR A 200 0.98 20.71 -7.61
C THR A 200 1.95 21.43 -8.51
N ALA A 201 2.80 20.71 -9.25
CA ALA A 201 3.74 21.36 -10.16
C ALA A 201 3.00 22.25 -11.19
N PRO A 202 3.46 23.49 -11.44
CA PRO A 202 4.68 24.13 -10.92
C PRO A 202 4.51 24.86 -9.57
N ASP A 203 3.27 25.04 -9.09
CA ASP A 203 2.91 25.88 -7.95
C ASP A 203 2.76 25.08 -6.65
N PHE A 204 3.90 24.74 -6.04
CA PHE A 204 3.91 24.17 -4.69
C PHE A 204 3.64 25.24 -3.63
N VAL A 205 2.83 24.90 -2.61
CA VAL A 205 2.40 25.82 -1.55
C VAL A 205 2.75 25.27 -0.17
N ASN A 206 2.77 26.10 0.86
CA ASN A 206 3.22 25.67 2.19
C ASN A 206 2.10 25.12 3.10
N TYR A 207 0.95 24.74 2.53
CA TYR A 207 -0.21 24.26 3.28
C TYR A 207 -1.04 23.28 2.44
N LEU A 208 -1.85 22.44 3.11
CA LEU A 208 -2.80 21.55 2.44
C LEU A 208 -3.94 22.37 1.83
N GLY A 209 -4.09 22.36 0.50
CA GLY A 209 -5.09 23.15 -0.23
C GLY A 209 -6.52 22.62 -0.14
N VAL A 210 -6.76 21.61 0.71
CA VAL A 210 -8.06 21.03 0.98
C VAL A 210 -8.64 21.70 2.24
N ASN A 211 -9.93 22.00 2.21
CA ASN A 211 -10.66 22.43 3.40
C ASN A 211 -10.72 21.26 4.41
N THR A 212 -10.22 21.52 5.61
CA THR A 212 -9.96 20.49 6.63
C THR A 212 -10.54 20.84 7.99
N ASP A 213 -11.39 21.88 8.06
CA ASP A 213 -11.90 22.44 9.31
C ASP A 213 -10.76 22.63 10.33
N LYS A 214 -10.82 21.92 11.45
CA LYS A 214 -9.86 21.97 12.55
C LYS A 214 -8.91 20.78 12.58
N ALA A 215 -8.88 19.93 11.55
CA ALA A 215 -8.02 18.74 11.53
C ALA A 215 -6.54 19.10 11.62
N MET A 216 -5.78 18.27 12.34
CA MET A 216 -4.33 18.33 12.40
C MET A 216 -3.74 17.80 11.10
N VAL A 217 -2.57 18.32 10.74
CA VAL A 217 -1.83 17.86 9.57
C VAL A 217 -0.46 17.37 10.02
N ALA A 218 -0.17 16.11 9.74
CA ALA A 218 1.19 15.58 9.67
C ALA A 218 1.75 15.90 8.29
N GLY A 219 2.67 16.86 8.21
CA GLY A 219 3.18 17.31 6.92
C GLY A 219 4.62 17.78 6.89
N GLY A 220 5.19 17.77 5.68
CA GLY A 220 6.60 18.09 5.43
C GLY A 220 6.86 19.41 4.71
N GLY A 221 5.80 20.07 4.24
CA GLY A 221 5.89 21.33 3.48
C GLY A 221 5.49 22.58 4.27
N PHE A 222 5.57 22.56 5.60
CA PHE A 222 5.19 23.73 6.41
C PHE A 222 6.19 24.88 6.29
N SER A 223 5.70 26.11 6.43
CA SER A 223 6.51 27.30 6.70
C SER A 223 6.33 27.76 8.15
N SER A 224 7.13 28.74 8.58
CA SER A 224 6.97 29.38 9.90
C SER A 224 5.59 30.03 10.12
N ILE A 225 4.84 30.29 9.03
CA ILE A 225 3.53 30.93 9.06
C ILE A 225 2.41 29.89 9.00
N THR A 226 2.58 28.82 8.23
CA THR A 226 1.54 27.81 8.05
C THR A 226 1.56 26.73 9.12
N TYR A 227 2.70 26.50 9.80
CA TYR A 227 2.81 25.53 10.87
C TYR A 227 2.05 25.97 12.13
N ARG A 228 1.02 25.21 12.54
CA ARG A 228 0.35 25.42 13.83
C ARG A 228 1.14 24.73 14.93
N ARG A 229 2.02 25.49 15.60
CA ARG A 229 2.84 25.01 16.72
C ARG A 229 1.97 24.31 17.76
N THR A 230 2.48 23.21 18.32
CA THR A 230 1.80 22.32 19.29
C THR A 230 0.60 21.54 18.75
N PHE A 231 0.19 21.74 17.50
CA PHE A 231 -1.03 21.15 16.95
C PHE A 231 -0.77 20.31 15.70
N ASP A 232 -0.10 20.88 14.70
CA ASP A 232 0.36 20.13 13.52
C ASP A 232 1.64 19.35 13.84
N VAL A 233 1.90 18.28 13.07
CA VAL A 233 3.07 17.42 13.24
C VAL A 233 4.00 17.59 12.04
N SER A 234 5.18 18.17 12.26
CA SER A 234 6.18 18.23 11.19
C SER A 234 6.80 16.86 10.95
N ILE A 235 6.66 16.32 9.74
CA ILE A 235 7.26 15.03 9.34
C ILE A 235 8.33 15.28 8.28
N PRO A 236 9.46 14.55 8.31
CA PRO A 236 10.51 14.72 7.31
C PRO A 236 10.03 14.24 5.94
N VAL A 237 10.40 14.97 4.88
CA VAL A 237 10.24 14.51 3.49
C VAL A 237 11.51 13.81 3.06
N TYR A 238 11.38 12.59 2.53
CA TYR A 238 12.51 11.84 2.01
C TYR A 238 13.04 12.51 0.74
N ASN A 239 14.36 12.74 0.69
CA ASN A 239 15.05 13.22 -0.50
C ASN A 239 15.98 12.10 -1.01
N PRO A 240 15.70 11.48 -2.17
CA PRO A 240 16.52 10.42 -2.72
C PRO A 240 17.95 10.87 -3.06
N LEU A 241 18.19 12.17 -3.27
CA LEU A 241 19.53 12.70 -3.51
C LEU A 241 20.45 12.62 -2.28
N LEU A 242 19.88 12.36 -1.10
CA LEU A 242 20.62 12.17 0.14
C LEU A 242 20.88 10.68 0.45
N GLU A 243 20.49 9.77 -0.44
CA GLU A 243 20.79 8.35 -0.29
C GLU A 243 22.31 8.14 -0.29
N GLY A 244 22.85 7.64 0.83
CA GLY A 244 24.29 7.43 1.02
C GLY A 244 25.07 8.65 1.55
N VAL A 245 24.42 9.77 1.84
CA VAL A 245 25.05 10.91 2.51
C VAL A 245 25.11 10.63 4.03
N GLU A 246 26.32 10.51 4.58
CA GLU A 246 26.52 10.49 6.02
C GLU A 246 26.23 11.87 6.61
N LEU A 247 25.09 11.99 7.29
CA LEU A 247 24.76 13.22 8.02
C LEU A 247 25.67 13.34 9.25
N PRO A 248 26.20 14.54 9.55
CA PRO A 248 26.96 14.75 10.77
C PRO A 248 26.10 14.41 11.99
N ALA A 249 26.74 13.86 13.03
CA ALA A 249 26.05 13.50 14.26
C ALA A 249 25.26 14.70 14.81
N LYS A 250 24.01 14.46 15.22
CA LYS A 250 23.11 15.49 15.75
C LYS A 250 23.83 16.33 16.82
N SER A 251 24.02 17.62 16.56
CA SER A 251 24.36 18.57 17.63
C SER A 251 23.12 18.74 18.50
N HIS A 252 23.20 18.32 19.76
CA HIS A 252 22.17 18.61 20.75
C HIS A 252 22.08 20.13 20.93
N LEU A 253 21.07 20.74 20.30
CA LEU A 253 20.56 22.07 20.66
C LEU A 253 19.35 21.87 21.57
#